data_AF-A0A645GI75-F1
#
_entry.id   AF-A0A645GI75-F1
#
_cell.length_a   1.000
_cell.length_b   1.000
_cell.length_c   1.000
_cell.angle_alpha   90.00
_cell.angle_beta   90.00
_cell.angle_gamma   90.00
#
_symmetry.space_group_name_H-M   'P 1'
#
loop_
_entity.id
_entity.type
_entity.pdbx_description
1 polymer ?
#
loop_
_entity_poly.entity_id
_entity_poly.type
_entity_poly.pdbx_seq_one_letter_code
_entity_poly.pdbx_strand_id
1 'polypeptide(L)'
;MAKRKAEQEKQFNVLDFIYFDFFLASILEKELVGWRAKQHLKAANEKLESIDFDVISEQEKTDIAKFYFDLGVHYEKINLAKLSLEAYQNSANIFFELGFIQDAQYAESKVIEMNNLLPTNEKISINIEDFIKKYGEDSYLIKLTKIKKAKDKDPIEQTKEYLSIIDSVEEEIVRRGLFSSDLAKYNNLKKELLKVHGITWNPGK
;
A
#
# COMPACT_ATOMS: atom_id res chain seq x y z
N MET A 1 22.38 -25.16 -18.13
CA MET A 1 22.58 -24.82 -16.69
C MET A 1 23.50 -23.62 -16.49
N ALA A 2 24.69 -23.56 -17.10
CA ALA A 2 25.62 -22.44 -16.91
C ALA A 2 25.05 -21.04 -17.24
N LYS A 3 24.25 -20.93 -18.32
CA LYS A 3 23.61 -19.66 -18.71
C LYS A 3 22.63 -19.13 -17.65
N ARG A 4 21.74 -19.99 -17.13
CA ARG A 4 20.78 -19.63 -16.06
C ARG A 4 21.48 -19.21 -14.77
N LYS A 5 22.59 -19.87 -14.41
CA LYS A 5 23.36 -19.52 -13.20
C LYS A 5 24.03 -18.15 -13.33
N ALA A 6 24.61 -17.83 -14.49
CA ALA A 6 25.19 -16.52 -14.75
C ALA A 6 24.12 -15.40 -14.79
N GLU A 7 22.92 -15.71 -15.28
CA GLU A 7 21.77 -14.80 -15.27
C GLU A 7 21.29 -14.51 -13.84
N GLN A 8 21.21 -15.53 -12.99
CA GLN A 8 20.87 -15.38 -11.56
C GLN A 8 21.93 -14.59 -10.79
N GLU A 9 23.23 -14.86 -10.97
CA GLU A 9 24.30 -14.08 -10.33
C GLU A 9 24.29 -12.61 -10.78
N LYS A 10 23.91 -12.34 -12.03
CA LYS A 10 23.74 -10.96 -12.52
C LYS A 10 22.54 -10.26 -11.87
N GLN A 11 21.40 -10.94 -11.73
CA GLN A 11 20.20 -10.38 -11.09
C GLN A 11 20.40 -10.17 -9.59
N PHE A 12 21.12 -11.05 -8.91
CA PHE A 12 21.48 -10.90 -7.50
C PHE A 12 22.25 -9.59 -7.26
N ASN A 13 23.22 -9.26 -8.13
CA ASN A 13 23.93 -7.98 -8.06
C ASN A 13 22.98 -6.78 -8.27
N VAL A 14 21.94 -6.90 -9.10
CA VAL A 14 20.96 -5.82 -9.34
C VAL A 14 20.16 -5.51 -8.07
N LEU A 15 19.74 -6.52 -7.31
CA LEU A 15 19.01 -6.34 -6.05
C LEU A 15 19.85 -5.62 -4.99
N ASP A 16 21.12 -6.01 -4.81
CA ASP A 16 22.03 -5.33 -3.89
C ASP A 16 22.21 -3.84 -4.24
N PHE A 17 22.27 -3.53 -5.53
CA PHE A 17 22.32 -2.15 -6.01
C PHE A 17 21.03 -1.36 -5.74
N ILE A 18 19.86 -2.01 -5.83
CA ILE A 18 18.57 -1.40 -5.49
C ILE A 18 18.50 -1.10 -4.00
N TYR A 19 18.90 -2.05 -3.13
CA TYR A 19 19.00 -1.83 -1.68
C TYR A 19 19.87 -0.62 -1.35
N PHE A 20 21.02 -0.52 -2.02
CA PHE A 20 21.96 0.58 -1.80
C PHE A 20 21.39 1.95 -2.19
N ASP A 21 20.77 2.08 -3.37
CA ASP A 21 20.17 3.33 -3.81
C ASP A 21 19.01 3.76 -2.90
N PHE A 22 18.21 2.79 -2.42
CA PHE A 22 17.16 3.04 -1.43
C PHE A 22 17.68 3.55 -0.10
N PHE A 23 18.74 2.90 0.40
CA PHE A 23 19.40 3.29 1.62
C PHE A 23 19.94 4.72 1.53
N LEU A 24 20.60 5.07 0.42
CA LEU A 24 21.07 6.42 0.17
C LEU A 24 19.93 7.43 0.07
N ALA A 25 18.85 7.11 -0.66
CA ALA A 25 17.68 7.99 -0.75
C ALA A 25 17.08 8.29 0.63
N SER A 26 16.96 7.27 1.48
CA SER A 26 16.44 7.38 2.84
C SER A 26 17.30 8.27 3.75
N ILE A 27 18.62 8.24 3.58
CA ILE A 27 19.55 9.14 4.29
C ILE A 27 19.38 10.57 3.78
N LEU A 28 19.38 10.76 2.46
CA LEU A 28 19.33 12.07 1.82
C LEU A 28 18.00 12.82 2.06
N GLU A 29 16.89 12.09 2.22
CA GLU A 29 15.61 12.66 2.66
C GLU A 29 15.70 13.27 4.06
N LYS A 30 16.38 12.59 5.00
CA LYS A 30 16.59 13.09 6.37
C LYS A 30 17.48 14.32 6.40
N GLU A 31 18.41 14.43 5.46
CA GLU A 31 19.34 15.56 5.33
C GLU A 31 18.77 16.73 4.50
N LEU A 32 17.49 16.70 4.13
CA LEU A 32 16.80 17.73 3.32
C LEU A 32 17.42 17.94 1.91
N VAL A 33 18.14 16.94 1.37
CA VAL A 33 18.74 17.01 0.03
C VAL A 33 17.82 16.38 -1.02
N GLY A 34 16.60 16.92 -1.12
CA GLY A 34 15.50 16.29 -1.87
C GLY A 34 15.77 16.02 -3.36
N TRP A 35 16.64 16.80 -4.02
CA TRP A 35 16.98 16.55 -5.43
C TRP A 35 17.89 15.32 -5.62
N ARG A 36 18.79 15.03 -4.67
CA ARG A 36 19.63 13.83 -4.72
C ARG A 36 18.83 12.58 -4.37
N ALA A 37 17.94 12.67 -3.40
CA ALA A 37 16.99 11.58 -3.10
C ALA A 37 16.18 11.20 -4.34
N LYS A 38 15.67 12.18 -5.10
CA LYS A 38 14.98 11.94 -6.38
C LYS A 38 15.84 11.18 -7.41
N GLN A 39 17.13 11.49 -7.50
CA GLN A 39 18.01 10.80 -8.44
C GLN A 39 18.22 9.33 -8.06
N HIS A 40 18.44 9.04 -6.78
CA HIS A 40 18.60 7.67 -6.31
C HIS A 40 17.30 6.85 -6.41
N LEU A 41 16.15 7.44 -6.08
CA LEU A 41 14.84 6.78 -6.28
C LEU A 41 14.58 6.47 -7.75
N LYS A 42 14.92 7.39 -8.66
CA LYS A 42 14.80 7.15 -10.10
C LYS A 42 15.72 6.02 -10.57
N ALA A 43 16.98 6.02 -10.13
CA ALA A 43 17.94 4.97 -10.48
C ALA A 43 17.50 3.59 -9.94
N ALA A 44 16.94 3.54 -8.73
CA ALA A 44 16.35 2.33 -8.18
C ALA A 44 15.17 1.83 -9.02
N ASN A 45 14.26 2.73 -9.46
CA ASN A 45 13.12 2.37 -10.31
C ASN A 45 13.55 1.83 -11.68
N GLU A 46 14.49 2.51 -12.35
CA GLU A 46 15.03 2.07 -13.66
C GLU A 46 15.67 0.67 -13.56
N LYS A 47 16.30 0.35 -12.43
CA LYS A 47 16.85 -1.00 -12.16
C LYS A 47 15.76 -2.03 -11.91
N LEU A 48 14.75 -1.69 -11.10
CA LEU A 48 13.61 -2.57 -10.83
C LEU A 48 12.87 -2.96 -12.12
N GLU A 49 12.70 -2.01 -13.05
CA GLU A 49 12.09 -2.25 -14.37
C GLU A 49 12.93 -3.17 -15.28
N SER A 50 14.22 -3.32 -14.99
CA SER A 50 15.14 -4.19 -15.77
C SER A 50 15.19 -5.64 -15.29
N ILE A 51 14.54 -5.95 -14.16
CA ILE A 51 14.53 -7.29 -13.59
C ILE A 51 13.62 -8.19 -14.41
N ASP A 52 14.14 -9.36 -14.80
CA ASP A 52 13.35 -10.42 -15.42
C ASP A 52 12.72 -11.27 -14.30
N PHE A 53 11.39 -11.16 -14.16
CA PHE A 53 10.64 -11.87 -13.14
C PHE A 53 10.57 -13.39 -13.38
N ASP A 54 10.88 -13.90 -14.57
CA ASP A 54 10.82 -15.33 -14.87
C ASP A 54 12.04 -16.11 -14.33
N VAL A 55 13.13 -15.40 -13.99
CA VAL A 55 14.40 -16.02 -13.60
C VAL A 55 14.76 -15.86 -12.12
N ILE A 56 13.99 -15.08 -11.37
CA ILE A 56 14.15 -14.85 -9.93
C ILE A 56 13.19 -15.72 -9.10
N SER A 57 13.58 -16.00 -7.86
CA SER A 57 12.79 -16.77 -6.90
C SER A 57 11.55 -16.01 -6.41
N GLU A 58 10.56 -16.74 -5.88
CA GLU A 58 9.39 -16.12 -5.26
C GLU A 58 9.74 -15.20 -4.08
N GLN A 59 10.80 -15.54 -3.32
CA GLN A 59 11.29 -14.69 -2.24
C GLN A 59 11.82 -13.35 -2.80
N GLU A 60 12.63 -13.39 -3.86
CA GLU A 60 13.12 -12.18 -4.52
C GLU A 60 11.97 -11.34 -5.11
N LYS A 61 10.95 -11.98 -5.71
CA LYS A 61 9.73 -11.28 -6.15
C LYS A 61 9.01 -10.59 -4.99
N THR A 62 8.92 -11.27 -3.85
CA THR A 62 8.30 -10.71 -2.63
C THR A 62 9.07 -9.49 -2.15
N ASP A 63 10.40 -9.54 -2.15
CA ASP A 63 11.23 -8.43 -1.72
C ASP A 63 11.16 -7.25 -2.71
N ILE A 64 11.09 -7.53 -4.02
CA ILE A 64 10.80 -6.52 -5.05
C ILE A 64 9.42 -5.87 -4.85
N ALA A 65 8.39 -6.64 -4.50
CA ALA A 65 7.06 -6.08 -4.21
C ALA A 65 7.08 -5.10 -3.03
N LYS A 66 7.84 -5.42 -1.98
CA LYS A 66 8.07 -4.51 -0.83
C LYS A 66 8.84 -3.28 -1.25
N PHE A 67 9.87 -3.43 -2.09
CA PHE A 67 10.61 -2.29 -2.61
C PHE A 67 9.73 -1.31 -3.39
N TYR A 68 8.89 -1.82 -4.29
CA TYR A 68 7.94 -0.97 -4.99
C TYR A 68 6.98 -0.27 -4.02
N PHE A 69 6.55 -0.95 -2.95
CA PHE A 69 5.73 -0.33 -1.91
C PHE A 69 6.46 0.83 -1.23
N ASP A 70 7.70 0.59 -0.76
CA ASP A 70 8.52 1.60 -0.11
C ASP A 70 8.84 2.76 -1.05
N LEU A 71 9.06 2.48 -2.34
CA LEU A 71 9.24 3.49 -3.38
C LEU A 71 8.02 4.42 -3.46
N GLY A 72 6.83 3.82 -3.43
CA GLY A 72 5.56 4.54 -3.36
C GLY A 72 5.50 5.49 -2.18
N VAL A 73 5.89 5.01 -0.99
CA VAL A 73 5.94 5.81 0.25
C VAL A 73 6.94 6.96 0.14
N HIS A 74 8.11 6.74 -0.45
CA HIS A 74 9.11 7.78 -0.65
C HIS A 74 8.62 8.84 -1.65
N TYR A 75 8.06 8.44 -2.79
CA TYR A 75 7.47 9.36 -3.76
C TYR A 75 6.32 10.19 -3.17
N GLU A 76 5.50 9.59 -2.31
CA GLU A 76 4.43 10.28 -1.58
C GLU A 76 5.02 11.41 -0.71
N LYS A 77 6.05 11.14 0.09
CA LYS A 77 6.70 12.12 0.97
C LYS A 77 7.26 13.33 0.22
N ILE A 78 7.71 13.13 -1.02
CA ILE A 78 8.28 14.20 -1.85
C ILE A 78 7.28 14.77 -2.88
N ASN A 79 5.98 14.52 -2.68
CA ASN A 79 4.86 15.01 -3.48
C ASN A 79 4.91 14.62 -4.98
N LEU A 80 5.39 13.41 -5.28
CA LEU A 80 5.38 12.85 -6.64
C LEU A 80 4.26 11.82 -6.78
N ALA A 81 3.00 12.29 -6.69
CA ALA A 81 1.81 11.43 -6.64
C ALA A 81 1.71 10.43 -7.80
N LYS A 82 2.09 10.82 -9.02
CA LYS A 82 2.04 9.93 -10.19
C LYS A 82 3.02 8.76 -10.08
N LEU A 83 4.27 9.04 -9.70
CA LEU A 83 5.28 7.99 -9.50
C LEU A 83 4.95 7.12 -8.29
N SER A 84 4.39 7.73 -7.24
CA SER A 84 3.89 7.00 -6.07
C SER A 84 2.80 6.01 -6.46
N LEU A 85 1.84 6.46 -7.28
CA LEU A 85 0.77 5.62 -7.83
C LEU A 85 1.32 4.44 -8.61
N GLU A 86 2.23 4.67 -9.57
CA GLU A 86 2.83 3.63 -10.41
C GLU A 86 3.58 2.59 -9.56
N ALA A 87 4.35 3.05 -8.55
CA ALA A 87 5.06 2.17 -7.65
C ALA A 87 4.10 1.29 -6.81
N TYR A 88 3.04 1.87 -6.24
CA TYR A 88 2.03 1.09 -5.51
C TYR A 88 1.29 0.10 -6.41
N GLN A 89 1.06 0.42 -7.70
CA GLN A 89 0.47 -0.52 -8.66
C GLN A 89 1.36 -1.73 -8.92
N ASN A 90 2.66 -1.50 -9.13
CA ASN A 90 3.62 -2.58 -9.34
C ASN A 90 3.68 -3.51 -8.12
N SER A 91 3.74 -2.92 -6.93
CA SER A 91 3.66 -3.68 -5.67
C SER A 91 2.38 -4.52 -5.57
N ALA A 92 1.22 -3.93 -5.84
CA ALA A 92 -0.08 -4.61 -5.76
C ALA A 92 -0.18 -5.79 -6.73
N ASN A 93 0.34 -5.64 -7.95
CA ASN A 93 0.31 -6.69 -8.96
C ASN A 93 1.21 -7.87 -8.57
N ILE A 94 2.44 -7.61 -8.12
CA ILE A 94 3.36 -8.69 -7.72
C ILE A 94 2.82 -9.43 -6.49
N PHE A 95 2.34 -8.72 -5.47
CA PHE A 95 1.72 -9.38 -4.31
C PHE A 95 0.52 -10.24 -4.70
N PHE A 96 -0.29 -9.78 -5.66
CA PHE A 96 -1.44 -10.55 -6.14
C PHE A 96 -1.01 -11.83 -6.86
N GLU A 97 -0.03 -11.74 -7.76
CA GLU A 97 0.51 -12.89 -8.48
C GLU A 97 1.12 -13.94 -7.55
N LEU A 98 1.73 -13.50 -6.46
CA LEU A 98 2.30 -14.37 -5.42
C LEU A 98 1.25 -14.92 -4.43
N GLY A 99 -0.01 -14.50 -4.53
CA GLY A 99 -1.08 -14.92 -3.63
C GLY A 99 -1.12 -14.18 -2.27
N PHE A 100 -0.32 -13.12 -2.10
CA PHE A 100 -0.39 -12.21 -0.96
C PHE A 100 -1.54 -11.22 -1.12
N ILE A 101 -2.78 -11.75 -1.14
CA ILE A 101 -4.01 -11.03 -1.47
C ILE A 101 -4.21 -9.77 -0.60
N GLN A 102 -3.84 -9.83 0.68
CA GLN A 102 -4.04 -8.72 1.62
C GLN A 102 -3.05 -7.58 1.39
N ASP A 103 -1.77 -7.91 1.16
CA ASP A 103 -0.74 -6.93 0.85
C ASP A 103 -1.03 -6.26 -0.49
N ALA A 104 -1.51 -7.04 -1.47
CA ALA A 104 -1.98 -6.53 -2.74
C ALA A 104 -3.16 -5.56 -2.59
N GLN A 105 -4.17 -5.90 -1.78
CA GLN A 105 -5.30 -5.01 -1.49
C GLN A 105 -4.84 -3.71 -0.80
N TYR A 106 -3.89 -3.81 0.12
CA TYR A 106 -3.35 -2.64 0.81
C TYR A 106 -2.59 -1.72 -0.14
N ALA A 107 -1.68 -2.26 -0.95
CA ALA A 107 -0.98 -1.51 -1.98
C ALA A 107 -1.96 -0.84 -2.97
N GLU A 108 -3.00 -1.56 -3.40
CA GLU A 108 -3.98 -0.99 -4.31
C GLU A 108 -4.87 0.09 -3.65
N SER A 109 -5.11 0.02 -2.34
CA SER A 109 -5.74 1.14 -1.61
C SER A 109 -4.91 2.42 -1.70
N LYS A 110 -3.58 2.31 -1.65
CA LYS A 110 -2.66 3.43 -1.85
C LYS A 110 -2.68 3.97 -3.27
N VAL A 111 -2.85 3.12 -4.28
CA VAL A 111 -3.10 3.54 -5.66
C VAL A 111 -4.32 4.46 -5.74
N ILE A 112 -5.42 4.10 -5.06
CA ILE A 112 -6.64 4.92 -5.04
C ILE A 112 -6.40 6.26 -4.34
N GLU A 113 -5.71 6.25 -3.20
CA GLU A 113 -5.34 7.47 -2.47
C GLU A 113 -4.54 8.41 -3.37
N MET A 114 -3.49 7.93 -4.03
CA MET A 114 -2.66 8.73 -4.92
C MET A 114 -3.42 9.22 -6.16
N ASN A 115 -4.28 8.38 -6.75
CA ASN A 115 -5.09 8.75 -7.90
C ASN A 115 -6.06 9.91 -7.59
N ASN A 116 -6.53 10.02 -6.34
CA ASN A 116 -7.38 11.12 -5.92
C ASN A 116 -6.65 12.46 -5.85
N LEU A 117 -5.32 12.44 -5.67
CA LEU A 117 -4.46 13.63 -5.63
C LEU A 117 -4.06 14.12 -7.02
N LEU A 118 -4.20 13.29 -8.06
CA LEU A 118 -3.88 13.67 -9.44
C LEU A 118 -4.91 14.65 -10.03
N PRO A 119 -4.48 15.55 -10.93
CA PRO A 119 -5.41 16.39 -11.68
C PRO A 119 -6.29 15.53 -12.59
N THR A 120 -7.52 15.99 -12.89
CA THR A 120 -8.56 15.20 -13.57
C THR A 120 -8.10 14.57 -14.88
N ASN A 121 -7.23 15.24 -15.64
CA ASN A 121 -6.68 14.76 -16.91
C ASN A 121 -5.60 13.68 -16.76
N GLU A 122 -5.09 13.43 -15.56
CA GLU A 122 -4.08 12.41 -15.25
C GLU A 122 -4.63 11.26 -14.41
N LYS A 123 -5.88 11.36 -13.93
CA LYS A 123 -6.50 10.29 -13.17
C LYS A 123 -6.64 9.03 -14.02
N ILE A 124 -6.17 7.91 -13.46
CA ILE A 124 -6.43 6.61 -14.04
C ILE A 124 -7.86 6.16 -13.70
N SER A 125 -8.52 5.50 -14.65
CA SER A 125 -9.82 4.88 -14.40
C SER A 125 -9.61 3.65 -13.53
N ILE A 126 -10.07 3.70 -12.28
CA ILE A 126 -10.07 2.55 -11.37
C ILE A 126 -11.47 1.92 -11.46
N ASN A 127 -11.57 0.77 -12.13
CA ASN A 127 -12.81 0.03 -12.22
C ASN A 127 -12.99 -0.86 -10.97
N ILE A 128 -13.97 -0.52 -10.14
CA ILE A 128 -14.29 -1.26 -8.92
C ILE A 128 -14.74 -2.70 -9.25
N GLU A 129 -15.34 -2.93 -10.41
CA GLU A 129 -15.76 -4.28 -10.83
C GLU A 129 -14.56 -5.18 -11.11
N ASP A 130 -13.52 -4.64 -11.74
CA ASP A 130 -12.26 -5.37 -11.97
C ASP A 130 -11.58 -5.69 -10.63
N PHE A 131 -11.65 -4.77 -9.67
CA PHE A 131 -11.16 -4.99 -8.31
C PHE A 131 -11.91 -6.14 -7.61
N ILE A 132 -13.25 -6.14 -7.66
CA ILE A 132 -14.10 -7.18 -7.07
C ILE A 132 -13.78 -8.54 -7.69
N LYS A 133 -13.63 -8.57 -9.02
CA LYS A 133 -13.27 -9.79 -9.76
C LYS A 133 -11.88 -10.29 -9.39
N LYS A 134 -10.92 -9.39 -9.16
CA LYS A 134 -9.52 -9.70 -8.83
C LYS A 134 -9.38 -10.20 -7.39
N TYR A 135 -10.03 -9.57 -6.42
CA TYR A 135 -9.77 -9.80 -4.99
C TYR A 135 -10.91 -10.44 -4.19
N GLY A 136 -12.09 -10.62 -4.80
CA GLY A 136 -13.27 -11.16 -4.13
C GLY A 136 -14.03 -10.14 -3.28
N GLU A 137 -15.25 -10.50 -2.86
CA GLU A 137 -16.20 -9.61 -2.18
C GLU A 137 -15.77 -9.14 -0.77
N ASP A 138 -14.82 -9.84 -0.15
CA ASP A 138 -14.33 -9.56 1.21
C ASP A 138 -13.22 -8.50 1.27
N SER A 139 -12.85 -7.92 0.12
CA SER A 139 -11.83 -6.88 0.03
C SER A 139 -12.14 -5.66 0.92
N TYR A 140 -11.08 -5.12 1.53
CA TYR A 140 -11.10 -3.86 2.28
C TYR A 140 -11.75 -2.70 1.50
N LEU A 141 -11.52 -2.60 0.19
CA LEU A 141 -12.10 -1.55 -0.65
C LEU A 141 -13.60 -1.72 -0.90
N ILE A 142 -14.09 -2.95 -0.94
CA ILE A 142 -15.53 -3.26 -1.01
C ILE A 142 -16.19 -2.91 0.33
N LYS A 143 -15.53 -3.21 1.45
CA LYS A 143 -15.97 -2.79 2.78
C LYS A 143 -16.03 -1.25 2.88
N LEU A 144 -15.01 -0.53 2.39
CA LEU A 144 -15.00 0.94 2.37
C LEU A 144 -16.04 1.55 1.42
N THR A 145 -16.35 0.93 0.28
CA THR A 145 -17.40 1.42 -0.62
C THR A 145 -18.79 1.12 -0.09
N LYS A 146 -19.01 -0.01 0.58
CA LYS A 146 -20.22 -0.28 1.37
C LYS A 146 -20.41 0.78 2.46
N ILE A 147 -19.35 1.14 3.18
CA ILE A 147 -19.35 2.25 4.15
C ILE A 147 -19.73 3.58 3.50
N LYS A 148 -19.11 3.93 2.36
CA LYS A 148 -19.43 5.19 1.65
C LYS A 148 -20.88 5.23 1.17
N LYS A 149 -21.43 4.10 0.70
CA LYS A 149 -22.85 3.98 0.34
C LYS A 149 -23.76 3.97 1.58
N ALA A 150 -23.27 3.50 2.71
CA ALA A 150 -23.99 3.54 3.98
C ALA A 150 -24.14 4.98 4.49
N LYS A 151 -23.26 5.94 4.14
CA LYS A 151 -23.41 7.36 4.49
C LYS A 151 -24.73 8.01 4.03
N ASP A 152 -25.46 7.37 3.11
CA ASP A 152 -26.78 7.82 2.64
C ASP A 152 -27.95 7.10 3.35
N LYS A 153 -27.66 6.16 4.29
CA LYS A 153 -28.67 5.43 5.09
C LYS A 153 -29.00 6.15 6.39
N ASP A 154 -30.06 5.70 7.07
CA ASP A 154 -30.45 6.18 8.39
C ASP A 154 -29.25 6.12 9.39
N PRO A 155 -29.06 7.15 10.24
CA PRO A 155 -27.91 7.25 11.16
C PRO A 155 -27.70 6.03 12.07
N ILE A 156 -28.77 5.31 12.41
CA ILE A 156 -28.72 4.14 13.29
C ILE A 156 -28.18 2.91 12.54
N GLU A 157 -28.56 2.72 11.26
CA GLU A 157 -28.02 1.66 10.41
C GLU A 157 -26.56 1.93 10.05
N GLN A 158 -26.21 3.19 9.77
CA GLN A 158 -24.81 3.60 9.60
C GLN A 158 -23.97 3.17 10.79
N THR A 159 -24.42 3.52 12.00
CA THR A 159 -23.67 3.26 13.24
C THR A 159 -23.42 1.76 13.45
N LYS A 160 -24.41 0.90 13.19
CA LYS A 160 -24.25 -0.56 13.32
C LYS A 160 -23.27 -1.14 12.30
N GLU A 161 -23.31 -0.65 11.06
CA GLU A 161 -22.42 -1.09 9.98
C GLU A 161 -20.97 -0.60 10.23
N TYR A 162 -20.79 0.63 10.73
CA TYR A 162 -19.49 1.15 11.17
C TYR A 162 -18.90 0.35 12.35
N LEU A 163 -19.70 0.05 13.37
CA LEU A 163 -19.25 -0.71 14.54
C LEU A 163 -18.82 -2.15 14.17
N SER A 164 -19.58 -2.82 13.30
CA SER A 164 -19.21 -4.15 12.80
C SER A 164 -17.86 -4.17 12.06
N ILE A 165 -17.54 -3.08 11.36
CA ILE A 165 -16.26 -2.96 10.63
C ILE A 165 -15.12 -2.61 11.58
N ILE A 166 -15.40 -1.80 12.61
CA ILE A 166 -14.45 -1.48 13.68
C ILE A 166 -14.06 -2.75 14.45
N ASP A 167 -15.02 -3.59 14.81
CA ASP A 167 -14.73 -4.83 15.55
C ASP A 167 -13.88 -5.79 14.70
N SER A 168 -14.17 -5.89 13.39
CA SER A 168 -13.38 -6.70 12.45
C SER A 168 -11.95 -6.17 12.26
N VAL A 169 -11.73 -4.84 12.28
CA VAL A 169 -10.40 -4.24 12.11
C VAL A 169 -9.57 -4.35 13.40
N GLU A 170 -10.21 -4.23 14.57
CA GLU A 170 -9.55 -4.36 15.87
C GLU A 170 -9.08 -5.79 16.13
N GLU A 171 -9.90 -6.80 15.79
CA GLU A 171 -9.49 -8.21 15.81
C GLU A 171 -8.30 -8.48 14.88
N GLU A 172 -8.29 -7.86 13.69
CA GLU A 172 -7.22 -8.03 12.70
C GLU A 172 -5.88 -7.40 13.18
N ILE A 173 -5.93 -6.22 13.80
CA ILE A 173 -4.76 -5.54 14.37
C ILE A 173 -4.18 -6.34 15.55
N VAL A 174 -5.03 -6.83 16.45
CA VAL A 174 -4.63 -7.64 17.61
C VAL A 174 -4.05 -8.98 17.19
N ARG A 175 -4.63 -9.64 16.18
CA ARG A 175 -4.16 -10.94 15.69
C ARG A 175 -2.79 -10.87 14.99
N ARG A 176 -2.40 -9.70 14.48
CA ARG A 176 -1.17 -9.51 13.67
C ARG A 176 -0.01 -8.82 14.40
N GLY A 177 -0.23 -8.25 15.58
CA GLY A 177 0.84 -7.58 16.35
C GLY A 177 1.44 -6.35 15.64
N LEU A 178 0.64 -5.65 14.82
CA LEU A 178 1.11 -4.48 14.06
C LEU A 178 1.30 -3.23 14.95
N PHE A 179 2.26 -2.40 14.54
CA PHE A 179 2.92 -1.34 15.31
C PHE A 179 2.00 -0.39 16.10
N SER A 180 2.43 -0.03 17.31
CA SER A 180 1.72 0.80 18.29
C SER A 180 1.26 2.18 17.75
N SER A 181 1.92 2.71 16.72
CA SER A 181 1.57 3.97 16.07
C SER A 181 0.27 3.92 15.27
N ASP A 182 -0.06 2.76 14.68
CA ASP A 182 -1.27 2.59 13.88
C ASP A 182 -2.49 2.30 14.75
N LEU A 183 -2.28 1.60 15.88
CA LEU A 183 -3.29 1.46 16.93
C LEU A 183 -3.70 2.82 17.53
N ALA A 184 -2.76 3.75 17.68
CA ALA A 184 -3.05 5.09 18.18
C ALA A 184 -3.87 5.94 17.20
N LYS A 185 -3.53 5.90 15.91
CA LYS A 185 -4.32 6.56 14.85
C LYS A 185 -5.71 5.94 14.72
N TYR A 186 -5.80 4.63 14.81
CA TYR A 186 -7.05 3.89 14.80
C TYR A 186 -7.95 4.23 15.99
N ASN A 187 -7.41 4.25 17.20
CA ASN A 187 -8.14 4.64 18.41
C ASN A 187 -8.65 6.08 18.36
N ASN A 188 -7.90 6.99 17.73
CA ASN A 188 -8.37 8.36 17.51
C ASN A 188 -9.53 8.41 16.51
N LEU A 189 -9.45 7.68 15.39
CA LEU A 189 -10.54 7.58 14.42
C LEU A 189 -11.82 6.99 15.05
N LYS A 190 -11.68 5.93 15.86
CA LYS A 190 -12.77 5.31 16.62
C LYS A 190 -13.41 6.31 17.59
N LYS A 191 -12.62 7.10 18.32
CA LYS A 191 -13.11 8.15 19.22
C LYS A 191 -13.83 9.28 18.49
N GLU A 192 -13.31 9.74 17.36
CA GLU A 192 -13.97 10.79 16.57
C GLU A 192 -15.30 10.31 15.98
N LEU A 193 -15.36 9.08 15.47
CA LEU A 193 -16.60 8.47 14.98
C LEU A 193 -17.64 8.36 16.08
N LEU A 194 -17.28 7.83 17.26
CA LEU A 194 -18.19 7.72 18.39
C LEU A 194 -18.71 9.10 18.86
N LYS A 195 -17.85 10.12 18.83
CA LYS A 195 -18.20 11.52 19.17
C LYS A 195 -19.17 12.13 18.15
N VAL A 196 -18.95 11.93 16.85
CA VAL A 196 -19.84 12.43 15.78
C VAL A 196 -21.24 11.84 15.89
N HIS A 197 -21.36 10.60 16.39
CA HIS A 197 -22.63 9.90 16.55
C HIS A 197 -23.23 10.00 17.97
N GLY A 198 -22.66 10.81 18.87
CA GLY A 198 -23.17 11.02 20.23
C GLY A 198 -23.08 9.80 21.15
N ILE A 199 -22.23 8.82 20.81
CA ILE A 199 -22.05 7.58 21.55
C ILE A 199 -20.90 7.77 22.53
N THR A 200 -21.17 7.66 23.82
CA THR A 200 -20.15 7.74 24.86
C THR A 200 -19.42 6.41 24.99
N TRP A 201 -18.12 6.41 24.64
CA TRP A 201 -17.26 5.26 24.83
C TRP A 201 -16.87 5.12 26.30
N ASN A 202 -17.12 3.95 26.90
CA ASN A 202 -16.75 3.65 28.28
C ASN A 202 -15.76 2.47 28.28
N PRO A 203 -14.46 2.70 28.49
CA PRO A 203 -13.41 1.68 28.28
C PRO A 203 -13.30 0.64 29.41
N GLY A 204 -14.42 0.06 29.84
CA GLY A 204 -14.44 -0.86 30.97
C GLY A 204 -15.72 -1.65 31.16
N LYS A 205 -16.53 -1.86 30.12
CA LYS A 205 -17.66 -2.80 30.13
C LYS A 205 -17.69 -3.62 28.86
#